data_AF-A0A6I2M2J6-F1
#
_entry.id   AF-A0A6I2M2J6-F1
#
_cell.length_a   1.000
_cell.length_b   1.000
_cell.length_c   1.000
_cell.angle_alpha   90.00
_cell.angle_beta   90.00
_cell.angle_gamma   90.00
#
_symmetry.space_group_name_H-M   'P 1'
#
loop_
_entity.id
_entity.type
_entity.pdbx_description
1 polymer ?
#
loop_
_entity_poly.entity_id
_entity_poly.type
_entity_poly.pdbx_seq_one_letter_code
_entity_poly.pdbx_strand_id
1 'polypeptide(L)' 'WRYDYNHVRPHSSLGGMAPSQARRALEQSVSSAPGALAQPETHQYQVQGLSS' A
#
# COMPACT_ATOMS: atom_id res chain seq x y z
N TRP A 1 -5.90 -6.53 19.35
CA TRP A 1 -5.36 -7.48 18.35
C TRP A 1 -4.87 -6.78 17.08
N ARG A 2 -5.66 -5.93 16.40
CA ARG A 2 -5.21 -5.18 15.20
C ARG A 2 -3.96 -4.34 15.44
N TYR A 3 -3.89 -3.63 16.56
CA TYR A 3 -2.72 -2.78 16.86
C TYR A 3 -1.45 -3.61 17.03
N ASP A 4 -1.54 -4.68 17.83
CA ASP A 4 -0.44 -5.62 18.09
C ASP A 4 0.11 -6.23 16.79
N TYR A 5 -0.79 -6.66 15.89
CA TYR A 5 -0.42 -7.17 14.59
C TYR A 5 0.30 -6.13 13.70
N ASN A 6 -0.16 -4.89 13.70
CA ASN A 6 0.39 -3.85 12.82
C ASN A 6 1.71 -3.26 13.31
N HIS A 7 1.94 -3.22 14.62
CA HIS A 7 3.08 -2.50 15.21
C HIS A 7 4.08 -3.37 15.95
N VAL A 8 3.68 -4.53 16.48
CA VAL A 8 4.52 -5.31 17.40
C VAL A 8 5.04 -6.57 16.73
N ARG A 9 4.24 -7.19 15.86
CA ARG A 9 4.57 -8.51 15.32
C ARG A 9 5.47 -8.43 14.10
N PRO A 10 6.71 -8.95 14.18
CA PRO A 10 7.56 -9.10 13.02
C PRO A 10 6.95 -10.16 12.09
N HIS A 11 6.85 -9.85 10.80
CA HIS A 11 6.33 -10.80 9.81
C HIS A 11 7.48 -11.32 8.94
N SER A 12 7.66 -12.65 8.86
CA SER A 12 8.76 -13.26 8.11
C SER A 12 8.75 -12.88 6.62
N SER A 13 7.57 -12.74 6.01
CA SER A 13 7.42 -12.28 4.62
C SER A 13 7.82 -10.82 4.40
N LEU A 14 7.88 -10.01 5.48
CA LEU A 14 8.31 -8.62 5.47
C LEU A 14 9.75 -8.46 5.98
N GLY A 15 10.55 -9.54 5.95
CA GLY A 15 11.92 -9.53 6.45
C GLY A 15 12.02 -9.38 7.98
N GLY A 16 10.98 -9.77 8.71
CA GLY A 16 10.92 -9.62 10.16
C GLY A 16 10.54 -8.21 10.61
N MET A 17 10.05 -7.34 9.73
CA MET A 17 9.52 -6.02 10.09
C MET A 17 8.03 -6.09 10.42
N ALA A 18 7.56 -5.17 11.26
CA ALA A 18 6.12 -5.00 11.47
C ALA A 18 5.47 -4.39 10.21
N PRO A 19 4.20 -4.71 9.91
CA PRO A 19 3.50 -4.19 8.72
C PRO A 19 3.55 -2.67 8.57
N SER A 20 3.42 -1.93 9.68
CA SER A 20 3.53 -0.46 9.71
C SER A 20 4.93 0.04 9.33
N GLN A 21 5.99 -0.66 9.74
CA GLN A 21 7.37 -0.30 9.43
C GLN A 21 7.68 -0.59 7.96
N ALA A 22 7.25 -1.74 7.45
CA ALA A 22 7.39 -2.08 6.04
C ALA A 22 6.66 -1.07 5.14
N ARG A 23 5.46 -0.65 5.54
CA ARG A 23 4.71 0.40 4.83
C ARG A 23 5.45 1.73 4.80
N ARG A 24 5.98 2.18 5.95
CA ARG A 24 6.77 3.43 5.99
C ARG A 24 8.03 3.37 5.15
N ALA A 25 8.75 2.24 5.16
CA ALA A 25 9.92 2.04 4.31
C ALA A 25 9.55 2.08 2.81
N LEU A 26 8.42 1.47 2.43
CA LEU A 26 7.88 1.55 1.08
C LEU A 26 7.49 2.98 0.68
N GLU A 27 6.80 3.73 1.55
CA GLU A 27 6.44 5.13 1.28
C GLU A 27 7.68 6.01 1.13
N GLN A 28 8.73 5.78 1.93
CA GLN A 28 10.00 6.48 1.80
C GLN A 28 10.73 6.14 0.49
N SER A 29 10.74 4.88 0.06
CA SER A 29 11.39 4.50 -1.20
C SER A 29 10.61 5.00 -2.43
N VAL A 30 9.27 4.95 -2.40
CA VAL A 30 8.40 5.51 -3.44
C VAL A 30 8.51 7.03 -3.47
N SER A 31 8.48 7.71 -2.32
CA SER A 31 8.64 9.17 -2.25
C SER A 31 10.04 9.64 -2.63
N SER A 32 11.06 8.79 -2.47
CA SER A 32 12.44 9.09 -2.88
C SER A 32 12.69 8.81 -4.37
N ALA A 33 11.76 8.18 -5.08
CA ALA A 33 11.81 8.04 -6.54
C ALA A 33 11.08 9.24 -7.18
N PRO A 34 11.78 10.30 -7.66
CA PRO A 34 11.15 11.53 -8.14
C PRO A 34 10.49 11.39 -9.52
N GLY A 35 10.26 10.16 -9.99
CA GLY A 35 9.76 9.87 -11.34
C GLY A 35 8.79 8.70 -11.43
N ALA A 36 8.36 8.11 -10.31
CA ALA A 36 7.46 6.95 -10.31
C ALA A 36 6.00 7.29 -9.91
N LEU A 37 5.61 8.57 -10.00
CA LEU A 37 4.20 8.92 -10.12
C LEU A 37 3.75 8.56 -11.55
N ALA A 38 3.63 7.26 -11.83
CA ALA A 38 2.71 6.83 -12.86
C ALA A 38 1.36 7.42 -12.44
N GLN A 39 0.87 8.38 -13.21
CA GLN A 39 -0.45 8.96 -12.99
C GLN A 39 -1.39 7.77 -12.83
N PRO A 40 -2.28 7.75 -11.81
CA PRO A 40 -3.36 6.80 -11.85
C PRO A 40 -4.10 7.13 -13.14
N GLU A 41 -3.86 6.36 -14.20
CA GLU A 41 -4.78 6.29 -15.31
C GLU A 41 -6.07 5.94 -14.61
N THR A 42 -6.95 6.93 -14.53
CA THR A 42 -8.27 6.74 -13.98
C THR A 42 -8.89 5.77 -14.94
N HIS A 43 -8.72 4.48 -14.65
CA HIS A 43 -9.53 3.43 -15.22
C HIS A 43 -10.93 3.82 -14.78
N GLN A 44 -11.57 4.63 -15.62
CA GLN A 44 -12.94 5.00 -15.53
C GLN A 44 -13.66 3.68 -15.65
N TYR A 45 -13.88 3.04 -14.50
CA TYR A 45 -14.72 1.88 -14.38
C TYR A 45 -16.09 2.38 -14.81
N GLN A 46 -16.35 2.30 -16.11
CA GLN A 46 -17.65 2.58 -16.66
C GLN A 46 -18.57 1.58 -15.97
N VAL A 47 -19.44 2.08 -15.10
CA VAL A 47 -20.58 1.32 -14.61
C VAL A 47 -21.54 1.22 -15.79
N GLN A 48 -21.20 0.36 -16.75
CA GLN A 48 -22.08 -0.01 -17.83
C GLN A 48 -22.97 -1.14 -17.29
N GLY A 49 -24.13 -0.77 -16.76
CA GLY A 49 -25.23 -1.72 -16.55
C GLY A 49 -25.78 -1.84 -15.14
N LEU A 50 -26.20 -0.73 -14.53
CA LEU A 50 -27.29 -0.78 -13.55
C LEU A 50 -28.41 0.14 -14.03
N SER A 51 -29.06 -0.30 -15.12
CA SER A 51 -30.40 0.16 -15.44
C SER A 51 -31.36 -0.59 -14.52
N SER A 52 -32.24 0.13 -13.84
CA SER A 52 -33.44 -0.43 -13.22
C SER A 52 -34.64 0.43 -13.58
#